data_AF-A0A918YHI1-F1
#
_entry.id   AF-A0A918YHI1-F1
#
_cell.length_a   1.000
_cell.length_b   1.000
_cell.length_c   1.000
_cell.angle_alpha   90.00
_cell.angle_beta   90.00
_cell.angle_gamma   90.00
#
_symmetry.space_group_name_H-M   'P 1'
#
loop_
_entity.id
_entity.type
_entity.pdbx_description
1 polymer ?
#
loop_
_entity_poly.entity_id
_entity_poly.type
_entity_poly.pdbx_seq_one_letter_code
_entity_poly.pdbx_strand_id
1 'polypeptide(L)' 'METVSVTAGRMTLVVDGTEHPLAAGQTATFDDDTAHTCRGAGTGPGHLIMTVQLPPGPARAE' A
#
# COMPACT_ATOMS: atom_id res chain seq x y z
N MET A 1 -6.20 -9.42 3.97
CA MET A 1 -5.85 -8.95 2.62
C MET A 1 -5.87 -7.43 2.58
N GLU A 2 -4.82 -6.84 2.04
CA GLU A 2 -4.70 -5.41 1.76
C GLU A 2 -4.50 -5.15 0.27
N THR A 3 -4.80 -3.94 -0.17
CA THR A 3 -4.55 -3.52 -1.55
C THR A 3 -3.87 -2.16 -1.61
N VAL A 4 -2.99 -2.01 -2.60
CA VAL A 4 -2.37 -0.72 -2.97
C VAL A 4 -2.63 -0.48 -4.44
N SER A 5 -3.30 0.63 -4.75
CA SER A 5 -3.56 1.10 -6.12
C SER A 5 -2.83 2.40 -6.38
N VAL A 6 -1.95 2.42 -7.38
CA VAL A 6 -1.24 3.65 -7.78
C VAL A 6 -2.12 4.44 -8.73
N THR A 7 -2.49 5.65 -8.33
CA THR A 7 -3.36 6.53 -9.14
C THR A 7 -2.57 7.51 -9.99
N ALA A 8 -1.35 7.89 -9.57
CA ALA A 8 -0.43 8.69 -10.37
C ALA A 8 1.04 8.44 -9.99
N GLY A 9 1.95 8.63 -10.95
CA GLY A 9 3.39 8.46 -10.74
C GLY A 9 3.85 7.00 -10.77
N ARG A 10 4.98 6.74 -10.11
CA ARG A 10 5.60 5.41 -9.98
C ARG A 10 5.97 5.17 -8.52
N MET A 11 5.71 3.95 -8.06
CA MET A 11 5.93 3.52 -6.69
C MET A 11 6.66 2.18 -6.69
N THR A 12 7.45 1.92 -5.65
CA THR A 12 7.92 0.58 -5.31
C THR A 12 7.21 0.16 -4.05
N LEU A 13 6.45 -0.94 -4.13
CA LEU A 13 5.91 -1.63 -2.98
C LEU A 13 6.91 -2.71 -2.57
N VAL A 14 7.38 -2.69 -1.34
CA VAL A 14 8.21 -3.75 -0.77
C VAL A 14 7.34 -4.59 0.14
N VAL A 15 7.25 -5.90 -0.11
CA VAL A 15 6.47 -6.87 0.67
C VAL A 15 7.42 -7.97 1.11
N ASP A 16 7.57 -8.17 2.42
CA ASP A 16 8.51 -9.14 2.99
C ASP A 16 9.92 -9.05 2.37
N GLY A 17 10.41 -7.81 2.20
CA GLY A 17 11.71 -7.52 1.58
C GLY A 17 11.77 -7.67 0.05
N THR A 18 10.71 -8.15 -0.60
CA THR A 18 10.64 -8.27 -2.07
C THR A 18 10.09 -7.01 -2.71
N GLU A 19 10.80 -6.48 -3.72
CA GLU A 19 10.36 -5.27 -4.44
C GLU A 19 9.37 -5.58 -5.56
N HIS A 20 8.29 -4.80 -5.62
CA HIS A 20 7.24 -4.84 -6.63
C HIS A 20 7.05 -3.42 -7.21
N PRO A 21 7.57 -3.14 -8.41
CA PRO A 21 7.35 -1.85 -9.06
C PRO A 21 5.89 -1.72 -9.54
N LEU A 22 5.28 -0.57 -9.25
CA LEU A 22 3.91 -0.24 -9.63
C LEU A 22 3.88 1.12 -10.34
N ALA A 23 3.28 1.16 -11.51
CA ALA A 23 2.96 2.39 -12.25
C ALA A 23 1.49 2.79 -12.06
N ALA A 24 1.16 4.02 -12.44
CA ALA A 24 -0.21 4.51 -12.47
C ALA A 24 -1.17 3.54 -13.19
N GLY A 25 -2.31 3.26 -12.54
CA GLY A 25 -3.32 2.31 -13.00
C GLY A 25 -3.09 0.88 -12.53
N GLN A 26 -1.95 0.56 -11.90
CA GLN A 26 -1.68 -0.77 -11.35
C GLN A 26 -2.15 -0.90 -9.90
N THR A 27 -2.60 -2.10 -9.56
CA THR A 27 -3.00 -2.51 -8.21
C THR A 27 -2.22 -3.75 -7.80
N ALA A 28 -1.72 -3.76 -6.57
CA ALA A 28 -1.17 -4.94 -5.92
C ALA A 28 -2.08 -5.35 -4.75
N THR A 29 -2.10 -6.65 -4.48
CA THR A 29 -2.82 -7.27 -3.36
C THR A 29 -1.84 -8.15 -2.61
N PHE A 30 -1.87 -8.10 -1.28
CA PHE A 30 -0.99 -8.87 -0.40
C PHE A 30 -1.71 -9.18 0.93
N ASP A 31 -1.11 -10.07 1.73
CA ASP A 31 -1.68 -10.47 3.02
C ASP A 31 -1.58 -9.34 4.04
N ASP A 32 -2.59 -9.21 4.92
CA ASP A 32 -2.72 -8.06 5.83
C ASP A 32 -1.76 -8.07 7.01
N ASP A 33 -1.15 -9.22 7.29
CA ASP A 33 -0.15 -9.41 8.33
C ASP A 33 1.28 -9.32 7.79
N THR A 34 1.45 -9.10 6.49
CA THR A 34 2.77 -9.04 5.87
C THR A 34 3.36 -7.64 5.94
N ALA A 35 4.57 -7.54 6.51
CA ALA A 35 5.30 -6.29 6.60
C ALA A 35 5.54 -5.68 5.22
N HIS A 36 5.15 -4.42 5.05
CA HIS A 36 5.23 -3.74 3.78
C HIS A 36 5.67 -2.28 3.90
N THR A 37 6.25 -1.75 2.82
CA THR A 37 6.61 -0.33 2.69
C THR A 37 6.29 0.14 1.29
N CYS A 38 5.70 1.32 1.16
CA CYS A 38 5.50 1.95 -0.14
C CYS A 38 6.41 3.18 -0.27
N ARG A 39 7.20 3.21 -1.35
CA ARG A 39 8.16 4.29 -1.62
C ARG A 39 7.92 4.88 -3.01
N GLY A 40 8.00 6.20 -3.14
CA GLY A 40 8.02 6.86 -4.46
C GLY A 40 9.25 6.47 -5.27
N ALA A 41 9.05 6.15 -6.55
CA ALA A 41 10.10 5.70 -7.48
C ALA A 41 10.26 6.60 -8.72
N GLY A 42 9.52 7.71 -8.78
CA GLY A 42 9.59 8.70 -9.85
C GLY A 42 10.36 9.97 -9.47
N THR A 43 10.46 10.91 -10.42
CA THR A 43 11.05 12.24 -10.20
C THR A 43 10.07 13.27 -9.63
N GLY A 44 8.80 12.89 -9.46
CA GLY A 44 7.74 13.72 -8.89
C GLY A 44 6.88 12.94 -7.90
N PRO A 45 5.87 13.59 -7.30
CA PRO A 45 4.98 12.97 -6.32
C PRO A 45 4.30 11.71 -6.87
N GLY A 46 4.26 10.66 -6.05
CA GLY A 46 3.43 9.48 -6.28
C GLY A 46 2.13 9.58 -5.50
N HIS A 47 1.03 9.16 -6.12
CA HIS A 47 -0.28 9.09 -5.47
C HIS A 47 -0.74 7.64 -5.47
N LEU A 48 -1.16 7.18 -4.30
CA LEU A 48 -1.73 5.85 -4.12
C LEU A 48 -2.99 5.92 -3.28
N ILE A 49 -3.80 4.88 -3.40
CA ILE A 49 -4.86 4.54 -2.46
C ILE A 49 -4.47 3.20 -1.84
N MET A 50 -4.47 3.13 -0.51
CA MET A 50 -4.27 1.90 0.25
C MET A 50 -5.57 1.53 0.93
N THR A 51 -6.03 0.30 0.73
CA THR A 51 -7.21 -0.23 1.41
C THR A 51 -6.77 -1.28 2.41
N VAL A 52 -7.04 -1.03 3.68
CA VAL A 52 -6.71 -1.92 4.80
C VAL A 52 -7.98 -2.31 5.54
N GLN A 53 -8.02 -3.54 6.05
CA GLN A 53 -9.09 -3.98 6.95
C GLN A 53 -8.56 -3.93 8.37
N LEU A 54 -9.09 -3.01 9.17
CA LEU A 54 -8.73 -2.92 10.58
C LEU A 54 -9.72 -3.72 11.42
N PRO A 55 -9.26 -4.40 12.49
CA PRO A 55 -10.18 -4.90 13.48
C PRO A 55 -10.98 -3.73 14.08
N PRO A 56 -12.18 -3.99 14.63
CA PRO A 56 -12.92 -2.95 15.34
C PRO A 56 -12.03 -2.32 16.42
N GLY A 57 -12.08 -0.99 16.50
CA GLY A 57 -11.32 -0.25 17.51
C GLY A 57 -11.75 -0.64 18.93
N PRO A 58 -10.91 -0.34 19.95
CA PRO A 58 -11.29 -0.57 21.33
C PRO A 58 -12.64 0.10 21.61
N ALA A 59 -13.53 -0.61 22.32
CA ALA A 59 -14.78 -0.01 22.77
C ALA A 59 -14.44 1.26 23.55
N ARG A 60 -15.06 2.38 23.16
CA ARG A 60 -14.86 3.64 23.84
C ARG A 60 -15.31 3.46 25.29
N ALA A 61 -14.41 3.60 26.25
CA ALA A 61 -14.79 3.62 27.66
C ALA A 61 -15.67 4.87 27.88
N GLU A 62 -16.86 4.67 28.43
CA GLU A 62 -17.80 5.73 28.80
C GLU A 62 -17.36 6.45 30.08
#